data_AF-A0AAF3EJT9-F1
#
_entry.id   AF-A0AAF3EJT9-F1
#
_cell.length_a   1.000
_cell.length_b   1.000
_cell.length_c   1.000
_cell.angle_alpha   90.00
_cell.angle_beta   90.00
_cell.angle_gamma   90.00
#
_symmetry.space_group_name_H-M   'P 1'
#
loop_
_entity.id
_entity.type
_entity.pdbx_description
1 polymer ?
#
loop_
_entity_poly.entity_id
_entity_poly.type
_entity_poly.pdbx_seq_one_letter_code
_entity_poly.pdbx_strand_id
1 'polypeptide(L)'
;MGAIFSKKSRAPTPIKNCEITEQDQAIIRLKTQRDRIKQYMKGKQKYMDKEREMAKQLIQEGRKDRALVLLKKKKYQEKIFDNLLKQLQNIEQMVNDLEFAQIQQQVVNCLSDGNEALKNMNKLFDVEEIEKIMDETKEAAEYQEEISNMLSGKLDQTDLADVEDELNALLAKEAKIDELPEVPTHDMPERERERAKEKRREKVALEA
;
A
#
# COMPACT_ATOMS: atom_id res chain seq x y z
N MET A 1 -29.06 21.33 53.75
CA MET A 1 -28.05 20.69 52.87
C MET A 1 -28.75 20.20 51.62
N GLY A 2 -28.18 20.44 50.43
CA GLY A 2 -28.49 19.64 49.23
C GLY A 2 -29.35 20.32 48.17
N ALA A 3 -28.84 21.35 47.50
CA ALA A 3 -29.38 21.83 46.23
C ALA A 3 -28.24 22.37 45.35
N ILE A 4 -27.34 21.50 44.88
CA ILE A 4 -26.34 21.85 43.86
C ILE A 4 -26.01 20.54 43.12
N PHE A 5 -25.97 20.56 41.79
CA PHE A 5 -25.68 19.45 40.87
C PHE A 5 -26.85 18.59 40.36
N SER A 6 -27.83 19.21 39.69
CA SER A 6 -28.49 18.57 38.55
C SER A 6 -27.87 19.10 37.25
N LYS A 7 -26.68 18.57 36.89
CA LYS A 7 -26.15 18.76 35.53
C LYS A 7 -27.03 17.96 34.57
N LYS A 8 -28.00 18.65 33.96
CA LYS A 8 -28.71 18.19 32.76
C LYS A 8 -27.67 17.86 31.71
N SER A 9 -27.43 16.58 31.45
CA SER A 9 -26.57 16.15 30.33
C SER A 9 -27.18 16.73 29.06
N ARG A 10 -26.44 17.60 28.36
CA ARG A 10 -26.78 17.96 26.99
C ARG A 10 -26.79 16.65 26.20
N ALA A 11 -27.95 16.26 25.70
CA ALA A 11 -28.04 15.22 24.69
C ALA A 11 -27.09 15.61 23.54
N PRO A 12 -26.30 14.67 23.00
CA PRO A 12 -25.49 14.95 21.83
C PRO A 12 -26.43 15.44 20.73
N THR A 13 -26.14 16.62 20.18
CA THR A 13 -26.85 17.15 19.02
C THR A 13 -26.85 16.09 17.92
N PRO A 14 -27.99 15.82 17.26
CA PRO A 14 -28.03 14.88 16.16
C PRO A 14 -27.00 15.32 15.13
N ILE A 15 -26.05 14.43 14.85
CA ILE A 15 -25.02 14.64 13.84
C ILE A 15 -25.76 14.97 12.55
N LYS A 16 -25.47 16.15 11.97
CA LYS A 16 -26.03 16.58 10.69
C LYS A 16 -25.86 15.43 9.69
N ASN A 17 -26.98 15.02 9.11
CA ASN A 17 -27.15 13.97 8.11
C ASN A 17 -25.84 13.61 7.38
N CYS A 18 -25.19 12.50 7.75
CA CYS A 18 -24.32 11.81 6.83
C CYS A 18 -25.23 11.31 5.71
N GLU A 19 -25.20 11.96 4.56
CA GLU A 19 -25.83 11.44 3.36
C GLU A 19 -25.18 10.08 3.07
N ILE A 20 -25.96 9.02 3.23
CA ILE A 20 -25.48 7.67 2.98
C ILE A 20 -25.28 7.56 1.48
N THR A 21 -24.03 7.55 1.04
CA THR A 21 -23.66 7.40 -0.36
C THR A 21 -24.15 6.04 -0.86
N GLU A 22 -24.52 5.93 -2.14
CA GLU A 22 -24.87 4.65 -2.76
C GLU A 22 -23.76 3.60 -2.59
N GLN A 23 -22.50 4.06 -2.58
CA GLN A 23 -21.31 3.27 -2.31
C GLN A 23 -21.32 2.66 -0.89
N ASP A 24 -21.68 3.45 0.12
CA ASP A 24 -21.76 2.99 1.51
C ASP A 24 -22.87 1.95 1.68
N GLN A 25 -24.00 2.13 0.97
CA GLN A 25 -25.06 1.12 0.94
C GLN A 25 -24.59 -0.19 0.31
N ALA A 26 -23.82 -0.13 -0.77
CA ALA A 26 -23.24 -1.30 -1.41
C ALA A 26 -22.28 -2.05 -0.48
N ILE A 27 -21.39 -1.32 0.20
CA ILE A 27 -20.46 -1.87 1.19
C ILE A 27 -21.22 -2.55 2.33
N ILE A 28 -22.28 -1.94 2.85
CA ILE A 28 -23.11 -2.52 3.92
C ILE A 28 -23.80 -3.81 3.44
N ARG A 29 -24.33 -3.84 2.21
CA ARG A 29 -24.96 -5.04 1.63
C ARG A 29 -23.95 -6.19 1.53
N LEU A 30 -22.75 -5.92 1.03
CA LEU A 30 -21.67 -6.92 0.93
C LEU A 30 -21.22 -7.41 2.30
N LYS A 31 -21.00 -6.52 3.27
CA LYS A 31 -20.64 -6.88 4.66
C LYS A 31 -21.74 -7.71 5.33
N THR A 32 -23.01 -7.38 5.10
CA THR A 32 -24.15 -8.17 5.59
C THR A 32 -24.15 -9.57 4.97
N GLN A 33 -23.91 -9.68 3.66
CA GLN A 33 -23.86 -10.96 2.96
C GLN A 33 -22.69 -11.83 3.44
N ARG A 34 -21.52 -11.23 3.65
CA ARG A 34 -20.35 -11.87 4.26
C ARG A 34 -20.71 -12.48 5.61
N ASP A 35 -21.38 -11.72 6.48
CA ASP A 35 -21.72 -12.17 7.82
C ASP A 35 -22.77 -13.28 7.80
N ARG A 36 -23.75 -13.21 6.89
CA ARG A 36 -24.72 -14.30 6.64
C ARG A 36 -24.02 -15.59 6.20
N ILE A 37 -23.05 -15.51 5.29
CA ILE A 37 -22.26 -16.66 4.85
C ILE A 37 -21.45 -17.24 6.02
N LYS A 38 -20.81 -16.39 6.83
CA LYS A 38 -20.08 -16.83 8.04
C LYS A 38 -21.01 -17.56 9.03
N GLN A 39 -22.22 -17.06 9.24
CA GLN A 39 -23.23 -17.74 10.09
C GLN A 39 -23.65 -19.09 9.50
N TYR A 40 -23.93 -19.14 8.20
CA TYR A 40 -24.30 -20.36 7.50
C TYR A 40 -23.18 -21.41 7.56
N MET A 41 -21.92 -21.00 7.37
CA MET A 41 -20.74 -21.85 7.51
C MET A 41 -20.62 -22.44 8.92
N LYS A 42 -20.81 -21.65 9.98
CA LYS A 42 -20.81 -22.16 11.36
C LYS A 42 -21.89 -23.22 11.58
N GLY A 43 -23.08 -23.01 11.02
CA GLY A 43 -24.17 -23.99 11.06
C GLY A 43 -23.81 -25.29 10.31
N LYS A 44 -23.22 -25.16 9.12
CA LYS A 44 -22.79 -26.29 8.29
C LYS A 44 -21.66 -27.10 8.92
N GLN A 45 -20.70 -26.44 9.55
CA GLN A 45 -19.62 -27.10 10.27
C GLN A 45 -20.18 -28.00 11.39
N LYS A 46 -21.07 -27.45 12.23
CA LYS A 46 -21.76 -28.24 13.27
C LYS A 46 -22.53 -29.42 12.71
N TYR A 47 -23.15 -29.26 11.53
CA TYR A 47 -23.86 -30.36 10.88
C TYR A 47 -22.91 -31.46 10.40
N MET A 48 -21.77 -31.10 9.78
CA MET A 48 -20.73 -32.05 9.40
C MET A 48 -20.13 -32.79 10.59
N ASP A 49 -19.94 -32.11 11.73
CA ASP A 49 -19.42 -32.73 12.96
C ASP A 49 -20.39 -33.78 13.50
N LYS A 50 -21.70 -33.49 13.50
CA LYS A 50 -22.74 -34.46 13.85
C LYS A 50 -22.77 -35.66 12.90
N GLU A 51 -22.65 -35.43 11.59
CA GLU A 51 -22.58 -36.54 10.61
C GLU A 51 -21.34 -37.41 10.82
N ARG A 52 -20.22 -36.80 11.25
CA ARG A 52 -18.99 -37.52 11.61
C ARG A 52 -19.19 -38.38 12.87
N GLU A 53 -19.86 -37.86 13.89
CA GLU A 53 -20.18 -38.60 15.11
C GLU A 53 -21.12 -39.78 14.82
N MET A 54 -22.18 -39.56 14.05
CA MET A 54 -23.10 -40.64 13.63
C MET A 54 -22.39 -41.70 12.79
N ALA A 55 -21.48 -41.30 11.90
CA ALA A 55 -20.68 -42.25 11.13
C ALA A 55 -19.77 -43.10 12.04
N LYS A 56 -19.16 -42.50 13.08
CA LYS A 56 -18.37 -43.24 14.07
C LYS A 56 -19.22 -44.25 14.85
N GLN A 57 -20.42 -43.87 15.29
CA GLN A 57 -21.35 -44.76 16.00
C GLN A 57 -21.74 -45.96 15.13
N LEU A 58 -22.09 -45.74 13.86
CA LEU A 58 -22.44 -46.83 12.94
C LEU A 58 -21.28 -47.79 12.64
N ILE A 59 -20.03 -47.30 12.68
CA ILE A 59 -18.85 -48.17 12.58
C ILE A 59 -18.72 -49.04 13.84
N GLN A 60 -18.96 -48.49 15.03
CA GLN A 60 -18.97 -49.25 16.28
C GLN A 60 -20.08 -50.31 16.31
N GLU A 61 -21.26 -50.01 15.75
CA GLU A 61 -22.37 -50.95 15.57
C GLU A 61 -22.13 -52.01 14.48
N GLY A 62 -20.99 -51.96 13.76
CA GLY A 62 -20.66 -52.90 12.68
C GLY A 62 -21.40 -52.65 11.35
N ARG A 63 -22.18 -51.58 11.23
CA ARG A 63 -23.00 -51.24 10.04
C ARG A 63 -22.22 -50.40 9.03
N LYS A 64 -21.26 -51.04 8.35
CA LYS A 64 -20.32 -50.39 7.43
C LYS A 64 -20.99 -49.69 6.24
N ASP A 65 -22.01 -50.30 5.64
CA ASP A 65 -22.66 -49.76 4.43
C ASP A 65 -23.36 -48.41 4.71
N ARG A 66 -24.01 -48.30 5.87
CA ARG A 66 -24.67 -47.05 6.31
C ARG A 66 -23.66 -45.97 6.65
N ALA A 67 -22.56 -46.33 7.30
CA ALA A 67 -21.48 -45.40 7.59
C ALA A 67 -20.85 -44.84 6.29
N LEU A 68 -20.69 -45.67 5.27
CA LEU A 68 -20.14 -45.26 3.97
C LEU A 68 -21.04 -44.24 3.26
N VAL A 69 -22.36 -44.39 3.33
CA VAL A 69 -23.32 -43.41 2.78
C VAL A 69 -23.21 -42.06 3.51
N LEU A 70 -23.12 -42.06 4.84
CA LEU A 70 -22.92 -40.83 5.62
C LEU A 70 -21.60 -40.13 5.28
N LEU A 71 -20.51 -40.88 5.13
CA LEU A 71 -19.22 -40.31 4.75
C LEU A 71 -19.24 -39.70 3.34
N LYS A 72 -19.96 -40.32 2.38
CA LYS A 72 -20.20 -39.73 1.05
C LYS A 72 -20.98 -38.42 1.15
N LYS A 73 -22.02 -38.39 1.99
CA LYS A 73 -22.82 -37.17 2.23
C LYS A 73 -21.98 -36.06 2.87
N LYS A 74 -21.14 -36.39 3.86
CA LYS A 74 -20.18 -35.47 4.48
C LYS A 74 -19.23 -34.89 3.44
N LYS A 75 -18.63 -35.71 2.57
CA LYS A 75 -17.72 -35.26 1.51
C LYS A 75 -18.41 -34.30 0.51
N TYR A 76 -19.70 -34.51 0.24
CA TYR A 76 -20.48 -33.58 -0.57
C TYR A 76 -20.70 -32.23 0.14
N GLN A 77 -21.00 -32.25 1.44
CA GLN A 77 -21.11 -31.02 2.24
C GLN A 77 -19.77 -30.28 2.33
N GLU A 78 -18.64 -31.00 2.42
CA GLU A 78 -17.29 -30.41 2.37
C GLU A 78 -17.06 -29.63 1.09
N LYS A 79 -17.44 -30.20 -0.08
CA LYS A 79 -17.35 -29.45 -1.34
C LYS A 79 -18.18 -28.18 -1.35
N ILE A 80 -19.39 -28.21 -0.77
CA ILE A 80 -20.21 -27.01 -0.63
C ILE A 80 -19.54 -26.02 0.32
N PHE A 81 -18.95 -26.49 1.41
CA PHE A 81 -18.21 -25.66 2.36
C PHE A 81 -17.00 -24.98 1.70
N ASP A 82 -16.24 -25.70 0.87
CA ASP A 82 -15.14 -25.14 0.09
C ASP A 82 -15.63 -24.07 -0.90
N ASN A 83 -16.80 -24.29 -1.53
CA ASN A 83 -17.40 -23.26 -2.39
C ASN A 83 -17.84 -22.03 -1.59
N LEU A 84 -18.38 -22.20 -0.37
CA LEU A 84 -18.71 -21.07 0.51
C LEU A 84 -17.46 -20.30 0.94
N LEU A 85 -16.35 -20.98 1.21
CA LEU A 85 -15.06 -20.35 1.50
C LEU A 85 -14.59 -19.49 0.32
N LYS A 86 -14.67 -20.01 -0.91
CA LYS A 86 -14.35 -19.23 -2.12
C LYS A 86 -15.25 -18.02 -2.29
N GLN A 87 -16.57 -18.19 -2.09
CA GLN A 87 -17.51 -17.07 -2.14
C GLN A 87 -17.22 -16.03 -1.07
N LEU A 88 -16.82 -16.45 0.13
CA LEU A 88 -16.43 -15.55 1.20
C LEU A 88 -15.20 -14.72 0.81
N GLN A 89 -14.16 -15.36 0.26
CA GLN A 89 -12.97 -14.68 -0.24
C GLN A 89 -13.31 -13.67 -1.34
N ASN A 90 -14.17 -14.05 -2.29
CA ASN A 90 -14.61 -13.14 -3.35
C ASN A 90 -15.34 -11.91 -2.78
N ILE A 91 -16.19 -12.07 -1.76
CA ILE A 91 -16.88 -10.93 -1.13
C ILE A 91 -15.89 -10.05 -0.36
N GLU A 92 -14.94 -10.64 0.35
CA GLU A 92 -13.90 -9.86 1.05
C GLU A 92 -13.04 -9.08 0.06
N GLN A 93 -12.68 -9.68 -1.08
CA GLN A 93 -12.00 -8.98 -2.17
C GLN A 93 -12.84 -7.83 -2.75
N MET A 94 -14.11 -8.06 -3.09
CA MET A 94 -14.99 -7.00 -3.60
C MET A 94 -15.17 -5.83 -2.62
N VAL A 95 -15.18 -6.10 -1.31
CA VAL A 95 -15.24 -5.03 -0.30
C VAL A 95 -13.97 -4.20 -0.33
N ASN A 96 -12.79 -4.84 -0.37
CA ASN A 96 -11.52 -4.13 -0.44
C ASN A 96 -11.39 -3.32 -1.75
N ASP A 97 -11.83 -3.89 -2.87
CA ASP A 97 -11.81 -3.22 -4.17
C ASP A 97 -12.70 -1.97 -4.17
N LEU A 98 -13.88 -2.04 -3.54
CA LEU A 98 -14.76 -0.87 -3.38
C LEU A 98 -14.17 0.19 -2.46
N GLU A 99 -13.58 -0.21 -1.33
CA GLU A 99 -12.92 0.72 -0.40
C GLU A 99 -11.72 1.40 -1.10
N PHE A 100 -10.99 0.67 -1.95
CA PHE A 100 -9.93 1.25 -2.77
C PHE A 100 -10.47 2.19 -3.86
N ALA A 101 -11.55 1.83 -4.53
CA ALA A 101 -12.19 2.69 -5.53
C ALA A 101 -12.70 4.01 -4.90
N GLN A 102 -13.17 3.99 -3.65
CA GLN A 102 -13.52 5.22 -2.92
C GLN A 102 -12.31 6.14 -2.73
N ILE A 103 -11.16 5.58 -2.37
CA ILE A 103 -9.91 6.36 -2.26
C ILE A 103 -9.49 6.90 -3.63
N GLN A 104 -9.55 6.09 -4.68
CA GLN A 104 -9.24 6.52 -6.04
C GLN A 104 -10.13 7.69 -6.49
N GLN A 105 -11.42 7.63 -6.20
CA GLN A 105 -12.35 8.73 -6.51
C GLN A 105 -11.92 10.02 -5.80
N GLN A 106 -11.52 9.94 -4.52
CA GLN A 106 -11.01 11.10 -3.78
C GLN A 106 -9.74 11.66 -4.41
N VAL A 107 -8.81 10.80 -4.82
CA VAL A 107 -7.57 11.24 -5.48
C VAL A 107 -7.87 11.97 -6.79
N VAL A 108 -8.79 11.44 -7.62
CA VAL A 108 -9.19 12.09 -8.87
C VAL A 108 -9.85 13.44 -8.60
N ASN A 109 -10.72 13.54 -7.59
CA ASN A 109 -11.34 14.80 -7.21
C ASN A 109 -10.27 15.83 -6.77
N CYS A 110 -9.32 15.43 -5.92
CA CYS A 110 -8.22 16.30 -5.50
C CYS A 110 -7.34 16.76 -6.68
N LEU A 111 -7.07 15.89 -7.65
CA LEU A 111 -6.33 16.25 -8.87
C LEU A 111 -7.13 17.22 -9.75
N SER A 112 -8.45 17.04 -9.85
CA SER A 112 -9.34 17.97 -10.56
C SER A 112 -9.33 19.35 -9.91
N ASP A 113 -9.51 19.40 -8.59
CA ASP A 113 -9.47 20.64 -7.81
C ASP A 113 -8.11 21.35 -7.93
N GLY A 114 -7.02 20.57 -7.87
CA GLY A 114 -5.66 21.08 -8.09
C GLY A 114 -5.46 21.65 -9.50
N ASN A 115 -5.99 20.98 -10.53
CA ASN A 115 -5.94 21.48 -11.90
C ASN A 115 -6.78 22.75 -12.09
N GLU A 116 -7.95 22.84 -11.45
CA GLU A 116 -8.76 24.07 -11.43
C GLU A 116 -8.04 25.21 -10.74
N ALA A 117 -7.39 24.95 -9.60
CA ALA A 117 -6.56 25.94 -8.91
C ALA A 117 -5.40 26.43 -9.78
N LEU A 118 -4.68 25.50 -10.45
CA LEU A 118 -3.62 25.84 -11.40
C LEU A 118 -4.16 26.66 -12.58
N LYS A 119 -5.31 26.30 -13.16
CA LYS A 119 -5.95 27.09 -14.22
C LYS A 119 -6.31 28.49 -13.76
N ASN A 120 -6.77 28.64 -12.51
CA ASN A 120 -7.10 29.94 -11.96
C ASN A 120 -5.84 30.77 -11.69
N MET A 121 -4.74 30.16 -11.22
CA MET A 121 -3.44 30.84 -11.12
C MET A 121 -2.90 31.24 -12.49
N ASN A 122 -2.97 30.35 -13.49
CA ASN A 122 -2.54 30.63 -14.86
C ASN A 122 -3.33 31.78 -15.51
N LYS A 123 -4.61 31.98 -15.14
CA LYS A 123 -5.40 33.15 -15.58
C LYS A 123 -4.99 34.46 -14.90
N LEU A 124 -4.32 34.40 -13.75
CA LEU A 124 -3.81 35.56 -13.03
C LEU A 124 -2.41 35.98 -13.49
N PHE A 125 -1.68 35.08 -14.15
CA PHE A 125 -0.47 35.42 -14.89
C PHE A 125 -0.86 36.07 -16.23
N ASP A 126 -0.10 37.07 -16.66
CA ASP A 126 -0.42 37.91 -17.81
C ASP A 126 -0.50 37.05 -19.09
N VAL A 127 -1.63 37.12 -19.81
CA VAL A 127 -1.88 36.29 -21.00
C VAL A 127 -0.80 36.51 -22.06
N GLU A 128 -0.24 37.72 -22.11
CA GLU A 128 0.84 38.12 -23.02
C GLU A 128 2.15 37.37 -22.74
N GLU A 129 2.49 37.10 -21.48
CA GLU A 129 3.71 36.37 -21.13
C GLU A 129 3.56 34.86 -21.40
N ILE A 130 2.34 34.32 -21.27
CA ILE A 130 2.02 32.93 -21.61
C ILE A 130 2.00 32.70 -23.12
N GLU A 131 1.38 33.60 -23.90
CA GLU A 131 1.42 33.54 -25.37
C GLU A 131 2.86 33.58 -25.87
N LYS A 132 3.68 34.47 -25.32
CA LYS A 132 5.10 34.56 -25.66
C LYS A 132 5.89 33.30 -25.31
N ILE A 133 5.69 32.72 -24.13
CA ILE A 133 6.36 31.46 -23.74
C ILE A 133 5.85 30.28 -24.57
N MET A 134 4.56 30.22 -24.91
CA MET A 134 4.02 29.16 -25.78
C MET A 134 4.56 29.27 -27.21
N ASP A 135 4.68 30.48 -27.75
CA ASP A 135 5.27 30.71 -29.07
C ASP A 135 6.77 30.41 -29.06
N GLU A 136 7.52 30.86 -28.04
CA GLU A 136 8.94 30.53 -27.85
C GLU A 136 9.17 29.01 -27.67
N THR A 137 8.27 28.30 -26.97
CA THR A 137 8.38 26.84 -26.78
C THR A 137 8.05 26.07 -28.05
N LYS A 138 7.05 26.52 -28.81
CA LYS A 138 6.72 25.91 -30.11
C LYS A 138 7.84 26.14 -31.12
N GLU A 139 8.37 27.37 -31.20
CA GLU A 139 9.49 27.69 -32.08
C GLU A 139 10.76 26.90 -31.69
N ALA A 140 11.03 26.72 -30.39
CA ALA A 140 12.13 25.88 -29.92
C ALA A 140 11.92 24.39 -30.24
N ALA A 141 10.70 23.88 -30.08
CA ALA A 141 10.36 22.49 -30.41
C ALA A 141 10.46 22.24 -31.93
N GLU A 142 9.95 23.16 -32.75
CA GLU A 142 10.07 23.12 -34.21
C GLU A 142 11.53 23.23 -34.66
N TYR A 143 12.32 24.13 -34.06
CA TYR A 143 13.75 24.25 -34.33
C TYR A 143 14.52 22.98 -33.94
N GLN A 144 14.16 22.34 -32.82
CA GLN A 144 14.74 21.06 -32.41
C GLN A 144 14.35 19.93 -33.36
N GLU A 145 13.11 19.89 -33.85
CA GLU A 145 12.68 18.95 -34.88
C GLU A 145 13.36 19.22 -36.23
N GLU A 146 13.55 20.47 -36.63
CA GLU A 146 14.30 20.85 -37.83
C GLU A 146 15.77 20.43 -37.74
N ILE A 147 16.41 20.64 -36.59
CA ILE A 147 17.76 20.15 -36.32
C ILE A 147 17.80 18.62 -36.40
N SER A 148 16.85 17.94 -35.74
CA SER A 148 16.75 16.48 -35.74
C SER A 148 16.56 15.94 -37.16
N ASN A 149 15.68 16.54 -37.95
CA ASN A 149 15.41 16.15 -39.33
C ASN A 149 16.60 16.46 -40.25
N MET A 150 17.31 17.58 -40.05
CA MET A 150 18.51 17.91 -40.81
C MET A 150 19.69 16.98 -40.45
N LEU A 151 19.83 16.58 -39.19
CA LEU A 151 20.85 15.64 -38.72
C LEU A 151 20.54 14.21 -39.18
N SER A 152 19.30 13.76 -39.03
CA SER A 152 18.81 12.44 -39.46
C SER A 152 18.93 12.22 -40.97
N GLY A 153 18.75 13.28 -41.77
CA GLY A 153 18.93 13.21 -43.22
C GLY A 153 20.38 13.24 -43.72
N LYS A 154 21.38 13.48 -42.85
CA LYS A 154 22.79 13.66 -43.23
C LYS A 154 23.76 12.65 -42.60
N LEU A 155 23.33 11.86 -41.62
CA LEU A 155 24.17 10.88 -40.94
C LEU A 155 24.03 9.51 -41.62
N ASP A 156 25.16 8.95 -42.07
CA ASP A 156 25.19 7.58 -42.59
C ASP A 156 25.18 6.55 -41.43
N GLN A 157 24.87 5.29 -41.74
CA GLN A 157 24.74 4.23 -40.72
C GLN A 157 26.01 3.99 -39.90
N THR A 158 27.19 4.31 -40.45
CA THR A 158 28.48 4.29 -39.75
C THR A 158 28.63 5.43 -38.75
N ASP A 159 28.17 6.64 -39.09
CA ASP A 159 28.27 7.80 -38.20
C ASP A 159 27.37 7.65 -36.97
N LEU A 160 26.22 6.97 -37.13
CA LEU A 160 25.32 6.64 -36.03
C LEU A 160 25.96 5.68 -35.01
N ALA A 161 26.75 4.70 -35.48
CA ALA A 161 27.45 3.76 -34.60
C ALA A 161 28.54 4.45 -33.78
N ASP A 162 29.30 5.36 -34.40
CA ASP A 162 30.35 6.13 -33.70
C ASP A 162 29.74 7.05 -32.62
N VAL A 163 28.58 7.67 -32.90
CA VAL A 163 27.85 8.50 -31.94
C VAL A 163 27.28 7.67 -30.77
N GLU A 164 26.77 6.47 -31.04
CA GLU A 164 26.31 5.55 -29.99
C GLU A 164 27.46 5.13 -29.07
N ASP A 165 28.65 4.86 -29.63
CA ASP A 165 29.84 4.52 -28.85
C ASP A 165 30.34 5.71 -28.00
N GLU A 166 30.32 6.94 -28.52
CA GLU A 166 30.63 8.14 -27.75
C GLU A 166 29.62 8.40 -26.62
N LEU A 167 28.32 8.21 -26.87
CA LEU A 167 27.27 8.32 -25.85
C LEU A 167 27.47 7.29 -24.73
N ASN A 168 27.77 6.05 -25.09
CA ASN A 168 28.09 4.99 -24.14
C ASN A 168 29.34 5.33 -23.31
N ALA A 169 30.36 5.94 -23.92
CA ALA A 169 31.55 6.38 -23.21
C ALA A 169 31.29 7.53 -22.22
N LEU A 170 30.36 8.45 -22.52
CA LEU A 170 29.93 9.52 -21.60
C LEU A 170 29.13 8.96 -20.42
N LEU A 171 28.17 8.07 -20.67
CA LEU A 171 27.40 7.40 -19.61
C LEU A 171 28.32 6.58 -18.68
N ALA A 172 29.32 5.90 -19.24
CA ALA A 172 30.30 5.17 -18.45
C ALA A 172 31.24 6.08 -17.64
N LYS A 173 31.46 7.32 -18.06
CA LYS A 173 32.22 8.32 -17.28
C LYS A 173 31.37 8.91 -16.15
N GLU A 174 30.09 9.17 -16.37
CA GLU A 174 29.17 9.63 -15.31
C GLU A 174 28.93 8.53 -14.28
N ALA A 175 28.71 7.28 -14.69
CA ALA A 175 28.53 6.16 -13.77
C ALA A 175 29.76 5.87 -12.90
N LYS A 176 30.98 6.23 -13.36
CA LYS A 176 32.21 6.11 -12.55
C LYS A 176 32.34 7.16 -11.44
N ILE A 177 31.51 8.21 -11.44
CA ILE A 177 31.47 9.21 -10.37
C ILE A 177 30.74 8.64 -9.13
N ASP A 178 29.86 7.64 -9.31
CA ASP A 178 29.14 6.98 -8.21
C ASP A 178 29.98 5.90 -7.48
N GLU A 179 31.10 5.44 -8.03
CA GLU A 179 32.10 4.65 -7.31
C GLU A 179 33.09 5.57 -6.55
N LEU A 180 32.58 6.31 -5.57
CA LEU A 180 33.41 7.01 -4.59
C LEU A 180 34.22 5.98 -3.77
N PRO A 181 35.52 6.21 -3.49
CA PRO A 181 36.33 5.28 -2.71
C PRO A 181 35.80 5.17 -1.27
N GLU A 182 35.83 3.94 -0.73
CA GLU A 182 35.39 3.61 0.62
C GLU A 182 36.12 4.49 1.66
N VAL A 183 35.34 5.19 2.49
CA VAL A 183 35.87 6.13 3.49
C VAL A 183 36.85 5.38 4.42
N PRO A 184 38.08 5.88 4.65
CA PRO A 184 39.07 5.17 5.46
C PRO A 184 38.54 4.85 6.87
N THR A 185 38.37 3.57 7.18
CA THR A 185 37.98 3.06 8.50
C THR A 185 39.20 2.92 9.43
N HIS A 186 40.04 3.95 9.51
CA HIS A 186 41.14 3.90 10.48
C HIS A 186 40.59 4.24 11.87
N ASP A 187 40.67 3.28 12.80
CA ASP A 187 40.35 3.52 14.20
C ASP A 187 41.16 4.70 14.74
N MET A 188 40.45 5.70 15.25
CA MET A 188 41.03 6.85 15.94
C MET A 188 41.88 6.36 17.12
N PRO A 189 43.07 6.91 17.36
CA PRO A 189 43.92 6.46 18.44
C PRO A 189 43.20 6.59 19.78
N GLU A 190 43.04 5.45 20.47
CA GLU A 190 42.50 5.35 21.82
C GLU A 190 43.31 6.27 22.74
N ARG A 191 42.66 7.30 23.26
CA ARG A 191 43.26 8.18 24.26
C ARG A 191 43.43 7.37 25.53
N GLU A 192 44.65 6.89 25.78
CA GLU A 192 45.05 6.18 27.00
C GLU A 192 44.52 6.91 28.24
N ARG A 193 43.39 6.41 28.77
CA ARG A 193 42.90 6.80 30.08
C ARG A 193 43.37 5.74 31.04
N GLU A 194 44.61 5.83 31.52
CA GLU A 194 44.97 5.14 32.76
C GLU A 194 46.27 5.66 33.38
N ARG A 195 46.35 5.53 34.72
CA ARG A 195 47.54 5.72 35.60
C ARG A 195 47.77 7.05 36.32
N ALA A 196 46.75 7.88 36.53
CA ALA A 196 46.85 9.02 37.47
C ALA A 196 46.18 8.80 38.85
N LYS A 197 45.37 7.74 39.04
CA LYS A 197 44.63 7.53 40.31
C LYS A 197 45.20 6.46 41.25
N GLU A 198 46.12 5.62 40.80
CA GLU A 198 46.61 4.49 41.62
C GLU A 198 47.89 4.81 42.40
N LYS A 199 48.83 5.59 41.82
CA LYS A 199 50.06 6.00 42.53
C LYS A 199 49.85 7.00 43.68
N ARG A 200 48.67 7.63 43.78
CA ARG A 200 48.36 8.62 44.82
C ARG A 200 47.75 8.02 46.08
N ARG A 201 47.31 6.75 46.04
CA ARG A 201 46.76 6.05 47.22
C ARG A 201 47.80 5.22 47.98
N GLU A 202 48.84 4.71 47.31
CA GLU A 202 49.91 3.98 48.01
C GLU A 202 50.93 4.87 48.74
N LYS A 203 51.12 6.13 48.31
CA LYS A 203 52.11 7.02 48.93
C LYS A 203 51.63 7.76 50.20
N VAL A 204 50.40 7.53 50.66
CA VAL A 204 49.86 8.19 51.88
C VAL A 204 49.68 7.22 53.05
N ALA A 205 50.01 5.93 52.88
CA ALA A 205 49.86 4.92 53.95
C ALA A 205 51.18 4.33 54.47
N LEU A 206 52.33 4.94 54.14
CA LEU A 206 53.65 4.40 54.50
C LEU A 206 54.66 5.51 54.82
N GLU A 207 54.33 6.40 55.74
CA GLU A 207 55.32 7.12 56.55
C GLU A 207 54.69 7.65 57.85
N ALA A 208 55.50 7.59 58.90
CA ALA A 208 55.31 7.87 60.33
C ALA A 208 54.45 9.08 60.74
#